data_AF-A0A2W4NG18-F1
#
_entry.id   AF-A0A2W4NG18-F1
#
_cell.length_a   1.000
_cell.length_b   1.000
_cell.length_c   1.000
_cell.angle_alpha   90.00
_cell.angle_beta   90.00
_cell.angle_gamma   90.00
#
_symmetry.space_group_name_H-M   'P 1'
#
loop_
_entity.id
_entity.type
_entity.pdbx_description
1 polymer ?
#
loop_
_entity_poly.entity_id
_entity_poly.type
_entity_poly.pdbx_seq_one_letter_code
_entity_poly.pdbx_strand_id
1 'polypeptide(L)'
;WGAIRKTWRPGERRDYYEAETGIGRLVQRVLRERELVLVQTFAETLESAERRLGQSAARDPTLDFKRARLQRLQALAKLGESLLSALVSGETVDPAPLLQVADHR
;
A
#
# COMPACT_ATOMS: atom_id res chain seq x y z
N TRP A 1 -14.13 -5.23 2.06
CA TRP A 1 -14.41 -5.16 0.61
C TRP A 1 -15.71 -4.41 0.28
N GLY A 2 -16.78 -4.48 1.10
CA GLY A 2 -18.01 -3.70 0.80
C GLY A 2 -18.79 -4.22 -0.41
N ALA A 3 -18.58 -5.49 -0.79
CA ALA A 3 -19.26 -6.15 -1.89
C ALA A 3 -20.76 -6.35 -1.66
N ILE A 4 -21.22 -6.17 -0.41
CA ILE A 4 -22.62 -6.25 -0.03
C ILE A 4 -22.93 -5.01 0.81
N ARG A 5 -24.02 -4.30 0.48
CA ARG A 5 -24.52 -3.15 1.24
C ARG A 5 -25.88 -3.48 1.86
N LYS A 6 -26.11 -3.02 3.09
CA LYS A 6 -27.43 -3.07 3.71
C LYS A 6 -28.33 -2.03 3.05
N THR A 7 -29.54 -2.42 2.71
CA THR A 7 -30.59 -1.57 2.15
C THR A 7 -31.83 -1.67 3.03
N TRP A 8 -32.72 -0.69 2.93
CA TRP A 8 -34.01 -0.73 3.60
C TRP A 8 -35.13 -0.59 2.58
N ARG A 9 -36.26 -1.26 2.85
CA ARG A 9 -37.47 -1.15 2.07
C ARG A 9 -38.60 -0.58 2.93
N PRO A 10 -39.30 0.47 2.47
CA PRO A 10 -40.42 1.05 3.20
C PRO A 10 -41.48 0.03 3.60
N GLY A 11 -41.91 0.08 4.87
CA GLY A 11 -42.95 -0.80 5.41
C GLY A 11 -42.47 -2.17 5.90
N GLU A 12 -41.19 -2.52 5.68
CA GLU A 12 -40.64 -3.78 6.14
C GLU A 12 -39.62 -3.62 7.27
N ARG A 13 -39.72 -4.49 8.29
CA ARG A 13 -38.78 -4.58 9.42
C ARG A 13 -37.58 -5.48 9.15
N ARG A 14 -37.53 -6.12 7.98
CA ARG A 14 -36.42 -7.01 7.60
C ARG A 14 -35.24 -6.21 7.07
N ASP A 15 -34.05 -6.71 7.36
CA ASP A 15 -32.81 -6.23 6.78
C ASP A 15 -32.66 -6.76 5.35
N TYR A 16 -32.44 -5.86 4.40
CA TYR A 16 -32.17 -6.21 3.01
C TYR A 16 -30.69 -6.00 2.69
N TYR A 17 -30.17 -6.80 1.77
CA TYR A 17 -28.78 -6.73 1.32
C TYR A 17 -28.73 -6.71 -0.21
N GLU A 18 -27.84 -5.90 -0.78
CA GLU A 18 -27.62 -5.81 -2.22
C GLU A 18 -26.13 -5.94 -2.54
N ALA A 19 -25.81 -6.63 -3.63
CA ALA A 19 -24.45 -6.75 -4.12
C ALA A 19 -23.98 -5.45 -4.79
N GLU A 20 -22.74 -5.06 -4.54
CA GLU A 20 -22.09 -3.98 -5.30
C GLU A 20 -21.79 -4.49 -6.72
N THR A 21 -22.38 -3.83 -7.72
CA THR A 21 -22.26 -4.21 -9.13
C THR A 21 -21.07 -3.54 -9.82
N GLY A 22 -20.48 -2.50 -9.22
CA GLY A 22 -19.34 -1.77 -9.75
C GLY A 22 -18.01 -2.33 -9.31
N ILE A 23 -17.38 -3.20 -10.12
CA ILE A 23 -16.05 -3.76 -9.86
C ILE A 23 -15.02 -2.65 -9.58
N GLY A 24 -15.04 -1.56 -10.35
CA GLY A 24 -14.13 -0.43 -10.16
C GLY A 24 -14.23 0.22 -8.77
N ARG A 25 -15.45 0.36 -8.22
CA ARG A 25 -15.66 0.89 -6.86
C ARG A 25 -15.12 -0.06 -5.80
N LEU A 26 -15.27 -1.38 -6.01
CA LEU A 26 -14.68 -2.38 -5.12
C LEU A 26 -13.15 -2.28 -5.13
N VAL A 27 -12.54 -2.23 -6.31
CA VAL A 27 -11.07 -2.11 -6.44
C VAL A 27 -10.59 -0.81 -5.79
N GLN A 28 -11.18 0.34 -6.10
CA GLN A 28 -10.78 1.62 -5.49
C GLN A 28 -10.90 1.60 -3.97
N ARG A 29 -11.94 0.97 -3.44
CA ARG A 29 -12.10 0.82 -1.99
C ARG A 29 -10.98 -0.02 -1.38
N VAL A 30 -10.60 -1.11 -2.02
CA VAL A 30 -9.50 -1.99 -1.55
C VAL A 30 -8.18 -1.26 -1.59
N LEU A 31 -7.88 -0.58 -2.70
CA LEU A 31 -6.65 0.19 -2.83
C LEU A 31 -6.56 1.26 -1.73
N ARG A 32 -7.68 1.95 -1.42
CA ARG A 32 -7.73 3.00 -0.40
C ARG A 32 -7.69 2.46 1.04
N GLU A 33 -8.57 1.51 1.37
CA GLU A 33 -8.80 1.06 2.75
C GLU A 33 -7.77 0.01 3.20
N ARG A 34 -7.18 -0.74 2.27
CA ARG A 34 -6.24 -1.83 2.58
C ARG A 34 -4.85 -1.58 2.01
N GLU A 35 -4.71 -1.49 0.69
CA GLU A 35 -3.37 -1.52 0.09
C GLU A 35 -2.53 -0.29 0.44
N LEU A 36 -3.13 0.91 0.38
CA LEU A 36 -2.43 2.14 0.74
C LEU A 36 -2.01 2.14 2.22
N VAL A 37 -2.90 1.68 3.12
CA VAL A 37 -2.62 1.55 4.55
C VAL A 37 -1.47 0.57 4.80
N LEU A 38 -1.45 -0.56 4.10
CA LEU A 38 -0.38 -1.57 4.22
C LEU A 38 0.98 -1.01 3.77
N VAL A 39 1.02 -0.29 2.65
CA VAL A 39 2.26 0.33 2.14
C VAL A 39 2.76 1.41 3.09
N GLN A 40 1.88 2.25 3.64
CA GLN A 40 2.24 3.27 4.62
C GLN A 40 2.81 2.65 5.90
N THR A 41 2.13 1.65 6.46
CA THR A 41 2.60 0.91 7.64
C THR A 41 3.97 0.25 7.39
N PHE A 42 4.16 -0.29 6.19
CA PHE A 42 5.43 -0.89 5.79
C PHE A 42 6.54 0.17 5.69
N ALA A 43 6.26 1.34 5.10
CA ALA A 43 7.21 2.45 5.01
C ALA A 43 7.66 2.94 6.40
N GLU A 44 6.72 3.12 7.33
CA GLU A 44 7.01 3.49 8.72
C GLU A 44 7.88 2.44 9.44
N THR A 45 7.63 1.16 9.16
CA THR A 45 8.42 0.05 9.71
C THR A 45 9.86 0.11 9.19
N LEU A 46 10.04 0.38 7.89
CA LEU A 46 11.37 0.53 7.29
C LEU A 46 12.11 1.74 7.86
N GLU A 47 11.46 2.90 7.98
CA GLU A 47 12.05 4.10 8.59
C GLU A 47 12.49 3.83 10.05
N SER A 48 11.65 3.13 10.81
CA SER A 48 11.98 2.74 12.18
C SER A 48 13.18 1.80 12.24
N ALA A 49 13.30 0.86 11.30
CA ALA A 49 14.44 -0.03 11.19
C ALA A 49 15.73 0.72 10.81
N GLU A 50 15.66 1.68 9.89
CA GLU A 50 16.80 2.53 9.52
C GLU A 50 17.30 3.35 10.72
N ARG A 51 16.39 3.97 11.47
CA ARG A 51 16.75 4.72 12.69
C ARG A 51 17.49 3.85 13.71
N ARG A 52 17.05 2.60 13.92
CA ARG A 52 17.72 1.64 14.81
C ARG A 52 19.11 1.24 14.30
N LEU A 53 19.26 1.05 12.98
CA LEU A 53 20.57 0.75 12.38
C LEU A 53 21.53 1.95 12.41
N GLY A 54 21.03 3.18 12.35
CA GLY A 54 21.82 4.41 12.44
C GLY A 54 22.42 4.67 13.82
N GLN A 55 21.84 4.09 14.87
CA GLN A 55 22.35 4.20 16.25
C GLN A 55 23.57 3.29 16.51
N SER A 56 23.87 2.35 15.62
CA SER A 56 25.05 1.48 15.74
C SER A 56 26.30 2.18 15.17
N ALA A 57 27.24 2.52 16.05
CA ALA A 57 28.51 3.16 15.67
C ALA A 57 29.57 2.19 15.09
N ALA A 58 29.30 0.88 15.11
CA ALA A 58 30.24 -0.13 14.63
C ALA A 58 30.21 -0.25 13.10
N ARG A 59 31.39 -0.13 12.46
CA ARG A 59 31.58 -0.51 11.06
C ARG A 59 31.56 -2.04 10.95
N ASP A 60 30.39 -2.56 10.62
CA ASP A 60 30.17 -3.97 10.31
C ASP A 60 29.67 -4.09 8.85
N PRO A 61 30.40 -4.79 7.96
CA PRO A 61 30.00 -5.02 6.57
C PRO A 61 28.57 -5.58 6.43
N THR A 62 28.12 -6.35 7.42
CA THR A 62 26.75 -6.91 7.48
C THR A 62 25.72 -5.81 7.70
N LEU A 63 26.02 -4.81 8.54
CA LEU A 63 25.14 -3.66 8.78
C LEU A 63 25.11 -2.75 7.56
N ASP A 64 26.23 -2.59 6.85
CA ASP A 64 26.28 -1.80 5.62
C ASP A 64 25.43 -2.44 4.50
N PHE A 65 25.51 -3.76 4.34
CA PHE A 65 24.61 -4.49 3.43
C PHE A 65 23.14 -4.32 3.80
N LYS A 66 22.79 -4.48 5.08
CA LYS A 66 21.41 -4.30 5.57
C LYS A 66 20.91 -2.88 5.31
N ARG A 67 21.74 -1.85 5.54
CA ARG A 67 21.40 -0.45 5.28
C ARG A 67 21.14 -0.19 3.80
N ALA A 68 22.01 -0.66 2.92
CA ALA A 68 21.81 -0.56 1.47
C ALA A 68 20.52 -1.25 1.00
N ARG A 69 20.21 -2.43 1.57
CA ARG A 69 18.96 -3.14 1.27
C ARG A 69 17.73 -2.36 1.76
N LEU A 70 17.81 -1.78 2.95
CA LEU A 70 16.72 -0.98 3.55
C LEU A 70 16.39 0.24 2.71
N GLN A 71 17.41 0.96 2.25
CA GLN A 71 17.25 2.12 1.35
C GLN A 71 16.54 1.74 0.04
N ARG A 72 16.88 0.59 -0.54
CA ARG A 72 16.19 0.10 -1.75
C ARG A 72 14.72 -0.25 -1.48
N LEU A 73 14.42 -0.89 -0.35
CA LEU A 73 13.05 -1.20 0.04
C LEU A 73 12.23 0.06 0.31
N GLN A 74 12.84 1.09 0.91
CA GLN A 74 12.19 2.39 1.11
C GLN A 74 11.89 3.09 -0.22
N ALA A 75 12.83 3.07 -1.17
CA ALA A 75 12.59 3.62 -2.51
C ALA A 75 11.42 2.91 -3.21
N LEU A 76 11.37 1.58 -3.11
CA LEU A 76 10.26 0.79 -3.63
C LEU A 76 8.93 1.11 -2.93
N ALA A 77 8.93 1.23 -1.60
CA ALA A 77 7.73 1.57 -0.84
C ALA A 77 7.18 2.95 -1.23
N LYS A 78 8.04 3.96 -1.37
CA LYS A 78 7.66 5.31 -1.80
C LYS A 78 7.08 5.34 -3.21
N LEU A 79 7.67 4.59 -4.14
CA LEU A 79 7.12 4.42 -5.48
C LEU A 79 5.76 3.71 -5.45
N GLY A 80 5.63 2.63 -4.68
CA GLY A 80 4.35 1.94 -4.52
C GLY A 80 3.26 2.85 -3.95
N GLU A 81 3.60 3.65 -2.93
CA GLU A 81 2.67 4.58 -2.30
C GLU A 81 2.18 5.65 -3.26
N SER A 82 3.08 6.26 -4.05
CA SER A 82 2.70 7.31 -5.00
C SER A 82 1.76 6.77 -6.09
N LEU A 83 2.04 5.58 -6.61
CA LEU A 83 1.23 4.95 -7.65
C LEU A 83 -0.13 4.51 -7.10
N LEU A 84 -0.18 3.91 -5.91
CA LEU A 84 -1.44 3.58 -5.24
C LEU A 84 -2.27 4.84 -4.96
N SER A 85 -1.64 5.92 -4.52
CA SER A 85 -2.31 7.20 -4.25
C SER A 85 -2.90 7.81 -5.53
N ALA A 86 -2.18 7.76 -6.64
CA ALA A 86 -2.67 8.21 -7.94
C ALA A 86 -3.84 7.36 -8.44
N LEU A 87 -3.74 6.02 -8.35
CA LEU A 87 -4.83 5.10 -8.70
C LEU A 87 -6.10 5.34 -7.84
N VAL A 88 -5.93 5.59 -6.54
CA VAL A 88 -7.01 5.90 -5.60
C VAL A 88 -7.66 7.25 -5.91
N SER A 89 -6.90 8.18 -6.53
CA SER A 89 -7.38 9.50 -6.98
C SER A 89 -8.05 9.45 -8.35
N GLY A 90 -8.02 8.29 -9.03
CA GLY A 90 -8.61 8.10 -10.36
C GLY A 90 -7.71 8.54 -11.51
N GLU A 91 -6.42 8.73 -11.26
CA GLU A 91 -5.44 9.11 -12.28
C GLU A 91 -4.98 7.88 -13.08
N THR A 92 -4.61 8.09 -14.34
CA THR A 92 -3.91 7.07 -15.14
C THR A 92 -2.45 7.03 -14.75
N VAL A 93 -1.94 5.83 -14.45
CA VAL A 93 -0.61 5.65 -13.89
C VAL A 93 0.21 4.70 -14.76
N ASP A 94 1.46 5.09 -15.07
CA ASP A 94 2.43 4.23 -15.75
C ASP A 94 3.14 3.31 -14.72
N PRO A 95 3.03 1.97 -14.84
CA PRO A 95 3.69 1.05 -13.92
C PRO A 95 5.19 0.82 -14.22
N ALA A 96 5.72 1.30 -15.34
CA ALA A 96 7.11 1.03 -15.75
C ALA A 96 8.17 1.36 -14.66
N PRO A 97 8.07 2.45 -13.89
CA PRO A 97 9.04 2.76 -12.82
C PRO A 97 9.13 1.68 -11.73
N LEU A 98 8.03 0.99 -11.40
CA LEU A 98 8.06 -0.09 -10.41
C LEU A 98 8.86 -1.30 -10.90
N LEU A 99 8.67 -1.65 -12.17
CA LEU A 99 9.31 -2.81 -12.78
C LEU A 99 10.84 -2.64 -12.79
N GLN A 100 11.31 -1.43 -13.08
CA GLN A 100 12.74 -1.10 -13.06
C GLN A 100 13.37 -1.25 -11.68
N VAL A 101 12.69 -0.82 -10.61
CA VAL A 101 13.21 -0.99 -9.23
C VAL A 101 13.21 -2.45 -8.79
N ALA A 102 12.30 -3.27 -9.30
CA ALA A 102 12.22 -4.70 -8.99
C ALA A 102 13.31 -5.54 -9.69
N ASP A 103 13.76 -5.11 -10.87
CA ASP A 103 14.69 -5.85 -11.73
C ASP A 103 16.17 -5.68 -11.39
N HIS A 104 16.54 -4.73 -10.51
CA HIS A 104 17.91 -4.59 -9.98
C HIS A 104 18.29 -5.68 -8.95
N ARG A 105 18.05 -6.95 -9.28
CA ARG A 105 18.44 -8.14 -8.50
C ARG A 105 19.94 -8.41 -8.53
#